data_AF-A0AAD5XDR2-F1
#
_entry.id   AF-A0AAD5XDR2-F1
#
_cell.length_a   1.000
_cell.length_b   1.000
_cell.length_c   1.000
_cell.angle_alpha   90.00
_cell.angle_beta   90.00
_cell.angle_gamma   90.00
#
_symmetry.space_group_name_H-M   'P 1'
#
loop_
_entity.id
_entity.type
_entity.pdbx_description
1 polymer ?
#
loop_
_entity_poly.entity_id
_entity_poly.type
_entity_poly.pdbx_seq_one_letter_code
_entity_poly.pdbx_strand_id
1 'polypeptide(L)'
;MSFRQLRGSTPLIWRSSPPDEILQPVVINISESRDIASKNALRLHLTNLIERYGEPISLLSLLSRGEKRGSLAAQYENLANAFCEVFNSIVPQIGSKKISLFEVGEADLLKSTDLQMKLLIETLRKEWMRQGYFSHILGFLENAEHFQSVVESQQQGILRVNGIDCIDMTNVVQYKVAEQILGEMLKRCEISEKMPNLQKNKVKNLWVQNGRALAQMHTGVPRVLYEEKIIPNWIEFLFGSYIWRFIVRLGRLYMGTFRDSRRQEAFECMLGKIKHTSEDAINLQKRVLSLATNQKSGLAFFMLVKRFFSPTHVNSISNLLLGAVWLLGQAFVRKIVGEEAWSTSTLPRIGSKLDTTIIMEPTETRKVSGLNAQITEMRQKAMKPLLEKAGTTEQNIRSNSGRRLTIS
;
A
#
# COMPACT_ATOMS: atom_id res chain seq x y z
N MET A 1 -12.55 0.79 23.29
CA MET A 1 -11.81 -0.38 22.75
C MET A 1 -11.27 -0.06 21.37
N SER A 2 -10.15 -0.67 20.97
CA SER A 2 -9.54 -0.48 19.65
C SER A 2 -8.82 -1.74 19.19
N PHE A 3 -8.96 -2.10 17.92
CA PHE A 3 -8.20 -3.17 17.28
C PHE A 3 -7.53 -2.65 16.01
N ARG A 4 -6.24 -2.92 15.88
CA ARG A 4 -5.42 -2.46 14.76
C ARG A 4 -5.14 -3.60 13.81
N GLN A 5 -5.12 -3.30 12.52
CA GLN A 5 -4.72 -4.20 11.43
C GLN A 5 -3.75 -3.48 10.51
N LEU A 6 -2.84 -4.22 9.89
CA LEU A 6 -1.92 -3.68 8.88
C LEU A 6 -2.24 -4.24 7.49
N ARG A 7 -1.93 -3.44 6.48
CA ARG A 7 -1.89 -3.87 5.09
C ARG A 7 -0.62 -3.39 4.44
N GLY A 8 -0.15 -4.11 3.42
CA GLY A 8 0.98 -3.67 2.62
C GLY A 8 1.19 -4.56 1.40
N SER A 9 2.17 -4.19 0.59
CA SER A 9 2.71 -5.10 -0.41
C SER A 9 3.47 -6.25 0.24
N THR A 10 3.71 -7.30 -0.55
CA THR A 10 4.63 -8.37 -0.19
C THR A 10 6.00 -7.76 0.12
N PRO A 11 6.56 -7.98 1.34
CA PRO A 11 7.77 -7.32 1.81
C PRO A 11 9.05 -7.93 1.20
N LEU A 12 9.12 -7.92 -0.12
CA LEU A 12 10.29 -8.27 -0.92
C LEU A 12 10.66 -7.10 -1.84
N ILE A 13 11.90 -7.07 -2.30
CA ILE A 13 12.28 -6.17 -3.39
C ILE A 13 11.84 -6.84 -4.68
N TRP A 14 10.83 -6.27 -5.32
CA TRP A 14 10.34 -6.66 -6.63
C TRP A 14 10.00 -5.39 -7.41
N ARG A 15 10.10 -5.46 -8.73
CA ARG A 15 9.74 -4.33 -9.59
C ARG A 15 8.64 -4.77 -10.53
N SER A 16 7.63 -3.91 -10.67
CA SER A 16 6.65 -4.01 -11.74
C SER A 16 6.94 -2.87 -12.70
N SER A 17 7.31 -3.20 -13.94
CA SER A 17 7.42 -2.19 -14.98
C SER A 17 6.02 -2.02 -15.59
N PRO A 18 5.39 -0.84 -15.47
CA PRO A 18 4.14 -0.60 -16.19
C PRO A 18 4.45 -0.76 -17.68
N PRO A 19 3.67 -1.55 -18.43
CA PRO A 19 3.95 -1.80 -19.84
C PRO A 19 4.03 -0.46 -20.59
N ASP A 20 4.99 -0.32 -21.50
CA ASP A 20 5.07 0.85 -22.40
C ASP A 20 3.84 0.90 -23.34
N GLU A 21 3.10 -0.21 -23.41
CA GLU A 21 1.94 -0.43 -24.25
C GLU A 21 0.62 -0.59 -23.48
N ILE A 22 -0.47 -0.10 -24.08
CA ILE A 22 -1.82 -0.42 -23.63
C ILE A 22 -2.08 -1.92 -23.88
N LEU A 23 -2.57 -2.63 -22.86
CA LEU A 23 -2.94 -4.06 -22.89
C LEU A 23 -1.79 -5.08 -22.88
N GLN A 24 -0.52 -4.66 -22.84
CA GLN A 24 0.54 -5.61 -22.56
C GLN A 24 0.46 -6.11 -21.11
N PRO A 25 0.80 -7.38 -20.85
CA PRO A 25 0.84 -7.90 -19.50
C PRO A 25 1.95 -7.18 -18.72
N VAL A 26 1.65 -6.83 -17.48
CA VAL A 26 2.64 -6.33 -16.52
C VAL A 26 3.76 -7.36 -16.38
N VAL A 27 5.01 -6.90 -16.44
CA VAL A 27 6.18 -7.74 -16.19
C VAL A 27 6.73 -7.41 -14.81
N ILE A 28 6.80 -8.44 -13.98
CA ILE A 28 7.36 -8.41 -12.64
C ILE A 28 8.77 -8.94 -12.72
N ASN A 29 9.73 -8.09 -12.41
CA ASN A 29 11.09 -8.50 -12.21
C ASN A 29 11.29 -8.98 -10.76
N ILE A 30 11.65 -10.26 -10.62
CA ILE A 30 11.85 -10.98 -9.36
C ILE A 30 13.35 -11.31 -9.16
N SER A 31 14.24 -10.88 -10.08
CA SER A 31 15.67 -11.22 -10.02
C SER A 31 16.29 -10.88 -8.66
N GLU A 32 15.98 -9.69 -8.14
CA GLU A 32 16.50 -9.21 -6.86
C GLU A 32 15.75 -9.73 -5.64
N SER A 33 14.60 -10.39 -5.81
CA SER A 33 13.75 -10.81 -4.70
C SER A 33 14.41 -11.90 -3.84
N ARG A 34 15.32 -12.69 -4.42
CA ARG A 34 16.07 -13.76 -3.72
C ARG A 34 17.43 -13.31 -3.18
N ASP A 35 17.85 -12.09 -3.51
CA ASP A 35 19.16 -11.59 -3.17
C ASP A 35 19.32 -11.32 -1.68
N ILE A 36 20.58 -11.20 -1.26
CA ILE A 36 20.96 -10.87 0.12
C ILE A 36 20.33 -9.54 0.55
N ALA A 37 20.20 -8.57 -0.36
CA ALA A 37 19.54 -7.30 -0.12
C ALA A 37 18.06 -7.48 0.27
N SER A 38 17.30 -8.27 -0.49
CA SER A 38 15.90 -8.60 -0.17
C SER A 38 15.75 -9.34 1.15
N LYS A 39 16.64 -10.30 1.42
CA LYS A 39 16.65 -11.03 2.70
C LYS A 39 16.88 -10.09 3.88
N ASN A 40 17.86 -9.19 3.77
CA ASN A 40 18.14 -8.19 4.79
C ASN A 40 16.99 -7.20 4.98
N ALA A 41 16.38 -6.74 3.88
CA ALA A 41 15.23 -5.86 3.93
C ALA A 41 14.04 -6.52 4.62
N LEU A 42 13.73 -7.79 4.30
CA LEU A 42 12.66 -8.54 4.97
C LEU A 42 12.96 -8.72 6.46
N ARG A 43 14.19 -9.10 6.81
CA ARG A 43 14.60 -9.26 8.21
C ARG A 43 14.39 -7.96 9.00
N LEU A 44 14.91 -6.85 8.51
CA LEU A 44 14.72 -5.53 9.12
C LEU A 44 13.23 -5.17 9.23
N HIS A 45 12.47 -5.47 8.18
CA HIS A 45 11.04 -5.21 8.15
C HIS A 45 10.28 -5.98 9.24
N LEU A 46 10.55 -7.27 9.41
CA LEU A 46 9.93 -8.11 10.43
C LEU A 46 10.35 -7.70 11.84
N THR A 47 11.63 -7.37 12.06
CA THR A 47 12.12 -6.85 13.34
C THR A 47 11.42 -5.54 13.71
N ASN A 48 11.26 -4.62 12.75
CA ASN A 48 10.53 -3.37 12.95
C ASN A 48 9.06 -3.59 13.31
N LEU A 49 8.42 -4.62 12.74
CA LEU A 49 7.03 -4.96 13.09
C LEU A 49 6.93 -5.47 14.52
N ILE A 50 7.83 -6.37 14.94
CA ILE A 50 7.87 -6.89 16.31
C ILE A 50 8.12 -5.77 17.31
N GLU A 51 9.10 -4.90 17.05
CA GLU A 51 9.44 -3.77 17.93
C GLU A 51 8.27 -2.78 18.10
N ARG A 52 7.49 -2.55 17.03
CA ARG A 52 6.39 -1.58 17.05
C ARG A 52 5.08 -2.12 17.59
N TYR A 53 4.77 -3.37 17.26
CA TYR A 53 3.43 -3.92 17.48
C TYR A 53 3.41 -5.08 18.47
N GLY A 54 4.56 -5.62 18.88
CA GLY A 54 4.64 -6.76 19.79
C GLY A 54 4.50 -8.11 19.08
N GLU A 55 4.25 -9.17 19.85
CA GLU A 55 4.18 -10.56 19.39
C GLU A 55 2.84 -11.18 19.79
N PRO A 56 2.17 -11.97 18.92
CA PRO A 56 2.65 -12.49 17.64
C PRO A 56 2.35 -11.59 16.42
N ILE A 57 3.22 -11.64 15.41
CA ILE A 57 3.00 -11.04 14.08
C ILE A 57 2.42 -12.10 13.14
N SER A 58 1.19 -11.90 12.69
CA SER A 58 0.53 -12.83 11.77
C SER A 58 0.45 -12.19 10.38
N LEU A 59 1.18 -12.76 9.42
CA LEU A 59 1.20 -12.31 8.04
C LEU A 59 0.22 -13.17 7.23
N LEU A 60 -0.74 -12.54 6.57
CA LEU A 60 -1.62 -13.20 5.62
C LEU A 60 -1.22 -12.78 4.20
N SER A 61 -0.71 -13.71 3.41
CA SER A 61 -0.39 -13.51 2.00
C SER A 61 -1.58 -13.90 1.14
N LEU A 62 -2.12 -12.95 0.37
CA LEU A 62 -3.18 -13.18 -0.61
C LEU A 62 -2.67 -13.44 -2.03
N LEU A 63 -1.37 -13.73 -2.17
CA LEU A 63 -0.76 -14.01 -3.46
C LEU A 63 -1.41 -15.26 -4.08
N SER A 64 -1.98 -15.09 -5.27
CA SER A 64 -2.71 -16.16 -5.95
C SER A 64 -1.74 -17.26 -6.38
N ARG A 65 -1.88 -18.45 -5.80
CA ARG A 65 -1.34 -19.71 -6.32
C ARG A 65 -2.48 -20.44 -7.03
N GLY A 66 -2.61 -20.28 -8.34
CA GLY A 66 -3.75 -20.86 -9.05
C GLY A 66 -3.57 -21.00 -10.55
N GLU A 67 -4.27 -21.98 -11.11
CA GLU A 67 -4.22 -22.53 -12.49
C GLU A 67 -4.55 -21.55 -13.63
N LYS A 68 -4.46 -20.23 -13.43
CA LYS A 68 -4.68 -19.28 -14.53
C LYS A 68 -3.55 -19.45 -15.54
N ARG A 69 -3.88 -20.02 -16.71
CA ARG A 69 -3.01 -20.04 -17.89
C ARG A 69 -2.73 -18.60 -18.34
N GLY A 70 -1.54 -18.10 -18.04
CA GLY A 70 -1.07 -16.79 -18.46
C GLY A 70 0.22 -16.36 -17.78
N SER A 71 1.06 -15.60 -18.49
CA SER A 71 2.38 -15.16 -18.01
C SER A 71 2.32 -14.45 -16.63
N LEU A 72 1.28 -13.65 -16.39
CA LEU A 72 1.16 -12.89 -15.13
C LEU A 72 0.86 -13.75 -13.90
N ALA A 73 0.04 -14.80 -14.05
CA ALA A 73 -0.29 -15.69 -12.94
C ALA A 73 0.95 -16.49 -12.49
N ALA A 74 1.74 -16.97 -13.46
CA ALA A 74 3.02 -17.62 -13.18
C ALA A 74 4.00 -16.67 -12.50
N GLN A 75 4.04 -15.39 -12.88
CA GLN A 75 4.87 -14.38 -12.20
C GLN A 75 4.42 -14.12 -10.76
N TYR A 76 3.11 -14.07 -10.48
CA TYR A 76 2.59 -13.94 -9.12
C TYR A 76 2.90 -15.17 -8.25
N GLU A 77 2.80 -16.36 -8.83
CA GLU A 77 3.18 -17.60 -8.17
C GLU A 77 4.67 -17.64 -7.87
N ASN A 78 5.53 -17.25 -8.82
CA ASN A 78 6.97 -17.14 -8.62
C ASN A 78 7.32 -16.15 -7.50
N LEU A 79 6.61 -15.02 -7.40
CA LEU A 79 6.80 -14.05 -6.32
C LEU A 79 6.35 -14.63 -4.97
N ALA A 80 5.24 -15.38 -4.94
CA ALA A 80 4.78 -16.05 -3.74
C ALA A 80 5.78 -17.11 -3.26
N ASN A 81 6.32 -17.90 -4.18
CA ASN A 81 7.32 -18.92 -3.89
C ASN A 81 8.62 -18.29 -3.37
N ALA A 82 9.11 -17.23 -4.03
CA ALA A 82 10.27 -16.46 -3.57
C ALA A 82 10.04 -15.88 -2.17
N PHE A 83 8.84 -15.37 -1.88
CA PHE A 83 8.51 -14.86 -0.55
C PHE A 83 8.56 -15.95 0.50
N CYS A 84 7.98 -17.12 0.25
CA CYS A 84 7.97 -18.22 1.20
C CYS A 84 9.37 -18.81 1.42
N GLU A 85 10.16 -18.97 0.36
CA GLU A 85 11.57 -19.39 0.45
C GLU A 85 12.37 -18.43 1.37
N VAL A 86 12.28 -17.13 1.10
CA VAL A 86 13.01 -16.10 1.85
C VAL A 86 12.49 -16.01 3.29
N PHE A 87 11.18 -16.06 3.49
CA PHE A 87 10.55 -16.02 4.81
C PHE A 87 10.99 -17.21 5.67
N ASN A 88 10.93 -18.43 5.14
CA ASN A 88 11.35 -19.64 5.86
C ASN A 88 12.85 -19.64 6.20
N SER A 89 13.68 -18.95 5.42
CA SER A 89 15.11 -18.81 5.72
C SER A 89 15.40 -17.83 6.87
N ILE A 90 14.52 -16.84 7.09
CA ILE A 90 14.72 -15.75 8.07
C ILE A 90 14.00 -16.03 9.39
N VAL A 91 12.82 -16.64 9.36
CA VAL A 91 12.01 -16.89 10.56
C VAL A 91 12.75 -17.63 11.68
N PRO A 92 13.57 -18.68 11.41
CA PRO A 92 14.34 -19.33 12.45
C PRO A 92 15.31 -18.40 13.18
N GLN A 93 15.80 -17.35 12.51
CA GLN A 93 16.74 -16.38 13.08
C GLN A 93 16.04 -15.37 14.02
N ILE A 94 14.73 -15.12 13.82
CA ILE A 94 13.94 -14.19 14.63
C ILE A 94 13.21 -14.93 15.76
N GLY A 95 12.75 -16.15 15.48
CA GLY A 95 12.02 -17.02 16.39
C GLY A 95 10.65 -17.43 15.82
N SER A 96 10.50 -18.71 15.48
CA SER A 96 9.31 -19.25 14.80
C SER A 96 7.99 -19.12 15.57
N LYS A 97 8.04 -18.90 16.89
CA LYS A 97 6.84 -18.66 17.71
C LYS A 97 6.32 -17.22 17.64
N LYS A 98 7.15 -16.28 17.16
CA LYS A 98 6.86 -14.84 17.13
C LYS A 98 6.14 -14.41 15.86
N ILE A 99 6.34 -15.12 14.76
CA ILE A 99 5.83 -14.76 13.44
C ILE A 99 5.19 -15.97 12.80
N SER A 100 4.00 -15.79 12.22
CA SER A 100 3.29 -16.82 11.47
C SER A 100 2.91 -16.31 10.09
N LEU A 101 3.04 -17.16 9.08
CA LEU A 101 2.61 -16.88 7.71
C LEU A 101 1.44 -17.78 7.34
N PHE A 102 0.37 -17.15 6.88
CA PHE A 102 -0.82 -17.80 6.32
C PHE A 102 -0.89 -17.45 4.85
N GLU A 103 -1.13 -18.45 4.00
CA GLU A 103 -1.21 -18.26 2.56
C GLU A 103 -2.58 -18.70 2.08
N VAL A 104 -3.28 -17.81 1.38
CA VAL A 104 -4.55 -18.12 0.72
C VAL A 104 -4.60 -17.39 -0.61
N GLY A 105 -4.85 -18.11 -1.71
CA GLY A 105 -4.97 -17.48 -3.01
C GLY A 105 -6.23 -16.60 -3.10
N GLU A 106 -6.08 -15.40 -3.65
CA GLU A 106 -7.23 -14.54 -3.96
C GLU A 106 -8.28 -15.25 -4.84
N ALA A 107 -7.82 -16.06 -5.79
CA ALA A 107 -8.70 -16.84 -6.67
C ALA A 107 -9.57 -17.86 -5.91
N ASP A 108 -9.03 -18.43 -4.83
CA ASP A 108 -9.72 -19.46 -4.05
C ASP A 108 -10.86 -18.84 -3.24
N LEU A 109 -10.58 -17.68 -2.63
CA LEU A 109 -11.57 -16.85 -1.94
C LEU A 109 -12.70 -16.37 -2.86
N LEU A 110 -12.44 -16.24 -4.17
CA LEU A 110 -13.45 -15.87 -5.15
C LEU A 110 -14.33 -17.04 -5.59
N LYS A 111 -13.77 -18.24 -5.71
CA LYS A 111 -14.48 -19.45 -6.19
C LYS A 111 -15.43 -20.02 -5.13
N SER A 112 -15.05 -20.00 -3.85
CA SER A 112 -15.76 -20.70 -2.78
C SER A 112 -16.05 -19.79 -1.57
N THR A 113 -16.71 -18.66 -1.89
CA THR A 113 -16.78 -17.45 -1.06
C THR A 113 -17.03 -17.68 0.43
N ASP A 114 -17.97 -18.56 0.79
CA ASP A 114 -18.37 -18.68 2.19
C ASP A 114 -17.55 -19.71 2.95
N LEU A 115 -17.22 -20.84 2.35
CA LEU A 115 -16.55 -21.92 3.07
C LEU A 115 -15.09 -21.58 3.34
N GLN A 116 -14.34 -21.16 2.32
CA GLN A 116 -12.92 -20.84 2.50
C GLN A 116 -12.70 -19.57 3.31
N MET A 117 -13.57 -18.56 3.16
CA MET A 117 -13.50 -17.38 4.02
C MET A 117 -13.77 -17.76 5.47
N LYS A 118 -14.75 -18.63 5.76
CA LYS A 118 -15.00 -19.13 7.12
C LYS A 118 -13.78 -19.88 7.67
N LEU A 119 -13.20 -20.80 6.90
CA LEU A 119 -12.01 -21.56 7.31
C LEU A 119 -10.81 -20.63 7.59
N LEU A 120 -10.60 -19.63 6.74
CA LEU A 120 -9.57 -18.62 6.92
C LEU A 120 -9.80 -17.83 8.22
N ILE A 121 -11.02 -17.36 8.43
CA ILE A 121 -11.41 -16.60 9.63
C ILE A 121 -11.25 -17.46 10.89
N GLU A 122 -11.62 -18.74 10.87
CA GLU A 122 -11.42 -19.66 12.00
C GLU A 122 -9.93 -19.89 12.31
N THR A 123 -9.10 -19.99 11.26
CA THR A 123 -7.65 -20.13 11.40
C THR A 123 -7.03 -18.88 12.03
N LEU A 124 -7.38 -17.71 11.50
CA LEU A 124 -6.89 -16.42 11.99
C LEU A 124 -7.45 -16.06 13.36
N ARG A 125 -8.60 -16.62 13.75
CA ARG A 125 -9.22 -16.36 15.06
C ARG A 125 -8.30 -16.69 16.22
N LYS A 126 -7.57 -17.81 16.11
CA LYS A 126 -6.59 -18.21 17.13
C LYS A 126 -5.49 -17.16 17.29
N GLU A 127 -5.12 -16.51 16.19
CA GLU A 127 -4.05 -15.52 16.17
C GLU A 127 -4.48 -14.17 16.76
N TRP A 128 -5.61 -13.59 16.33
CA TRP A 128 -6.03 -12.30 16.91
C TRP A 128 -6.50 -12.43 18.36
N MET A 129 -6.98 -13.61 18.79
CA MET A 129 -7.27 -13.86 20.20
C MET A 129 -6.00 -13.85 21.06
N ARG A 130 -4.87 -14.34 20.52
CA ARG A 130 -3.55 -14.20 21.17
C ARG A 130 -3.05 -12.76 21.15
N GLN A 131 -3.34 -12.02 20.08
CA GLN A 131 -2.94 -10.61 19.96
C GLN A 131 -3.73 -9.69 20.90
N GLY A 132 -4.97 -10.05 21.20
CA GLY A 132 -5.90 -9.22 21.97
C GLY A 132 -6.25 -7.91 21.25
N TYR A 133 -6.96 -7.06 21.97
CA TYR A 133 -7.30 -5.71 21.54
C TYR A 133 -7.06 -4.73 22.68
N PHE A 134 -6.96 -3.45 22.35
CA PHE A 134 -6.83 -2.40 23.35
C PHE A 134 -8.19 -2.13 24.00
N SER A 135 -8.27 -2.21 25.33
CA SER A 135 -9.46 -1.88 26.12
C SER A 135 -9.09 -0.86 27.19
N HIS A 136 -9.92 0.18 27.28
CA HIS A 136 -9.75 1.28 28.21
C HIS A 136 -11.11 1.65 28.76
N ILE A 137 -11.23 1.59 30.07
CA ILE A 137 -12.46 1.85 30.81
C ILE A 137 -12.33 3.23 31.46
N LEU A 138 -13.30 4.08 31.15
CA LEU A 138 -13.46 5.39 31.77
C LEU A 138 -14.64 5.26 32.74
N GLY A 139 -14.38 5.35 34.03
CA GLY A 139 -15.39 5.31 35.08
C GLY A 139 -15.46 6.64 35.82
N PHE A 140 -16.68 7.09 36.11
CA PHE A 140 -16.91 8.13 37.11
C PHE A 140 -17.29 7.44 38.41
N LEU A 141 -16.45 7.56 39.44
CA LEU A 141 -16.79 7.13 40.78
C LEU A 141 -17.43 8.32 41.50
N GLU A 142 -18.73 8.22 41.77
CA GLU A 142 -19.50 9.25 42.50
C GLU A 142 -18.85 9.62 43.85
N ASN A 143 -18.11 8.69 44.46
CA ASN A 143 -17.49 8.87 45.76
C ASN A 143 -16.15 9.64 45.74
N ALA A 144 -15.57 9.94 44.57
CA ALA A 144 -14.22 10.50 44.48
C ALA A 144 -14.12 11.80 43.67
N GLU A 145 -15.19 12.28 43.03
CA GLU A 145 -15.21 13.42 42.07
C GLU A 145 -14.08 13.37 41.01
N HIS A 146 -13.46 12.21 40.79
CA HIS A 146 -12.34 12.01 39.88
C HIS A 146 -12.70 10.95 38.84
N PHE A 147 -12.40 11.25 37.58
CA PHE A 147 -12.46 10.27 36.51
C PHE A 147 -11.35 9.25 36.70
N GLN A 148 -11.71 7.99 36.94
CA GLN A 148 -10.74 6.90 36.97
C GLN A 148 -10.60 6.32 35.57
N SER A 149 -9.36 6.31 35.09
CA SER A 149 -8.96 5.89 33.76
C SER A 149 -8.16 4.61 33.91
N VAL A 150 -8.74 3.46 33.55
CA VAL A 150 -8.08 2.15 33.70
C VAL A 150 -7.87 1.50 32.35
N VAL A 151 -6.62 1.23 32.01
CA VAL A 151 -6.26 0.40 30.85
C VAL A 151 -6.43 -1.05 31.25
N GLU A 152 -7.45 -1.72 30.70
CA GLU A 152 -7.74 -3.13 30.97
C GLU A 152 -6.81 -4.05 30.15
N SER A 153 -6.59 -3.72 28.87
CA SER A 153 -5.78 -4.53 27.97
C SER A 153 -5.09 -3.69 26.90
N GLN A 154 -3.93 -4.18 26.44
CA GLN A 154 -3.22 -3.64 25.28
C GLN A 154 -3.09 -4.72 24.22
N GLN A 155 -3.23 -4.33 22.95
CA GLN A 155 -2.99 -5.24 21.83
C GLN A 155 -1.50 -5.54 21.72
N GLN A 156 -1.14 -6.82 21.81
CA GLN A 156 0.22 -7.37 21.72
C GLN A 156 0.33 -8.22 20.46
N GLY A 157 0.77 -7.62 19.36
CA GLY A 157 0.88 -8.25 18.05
C GLY A 157 -0.08 -7.67 17.01
N ILE A 158 0.03 -8.15 15.78
CA ILE A 158 -0.69 -7.53 14.65
C ILE A 158 -0.96 -8.53 13.52
N LEU A 159 -2.17 -8.48 12.99
CA LEU A 159 -2.51 -9.09 11.71
C LEU A 159 -2.15 -8.14 10.57
N ARG A 160 -1.26 -8.60 9.68
CA ARG A 160 -0.90 -7.89 8.45
C ARG A 160 -1.37 -8.67 7.23
N VAL A 161 -2.18 -8.04 6.40
CA VAL A 161 -2.64 -8.62 5.13
C VAL A 161 -1.81 -8.07 3.97
N ASN A 162 -1.15 -8.96 3.23
CA ASN A 162 -0.31 -8.67 2.08
C ASN A 162 -1.05 -9.00 0.77
N GLY A 163 -0.82 -8.19 -0.25
CA GLY A 163 -1.24 -8.45 -1.64
C GLY A 163 -0.40 -7.63 -2.61
N ILE A 164 -0.44 -7.96 -3.90
CA ILE A 164 0.25 -7.18 -4.94
C ILE A 164 -0.47 -5.84 -5.13
N ASP A 165 -1.78 -5.91 -5.31
CA ASP A 165 -2.69 -4.76 -5.34
C ASP A 165 -3.40 -4.66 -3.99
N CYS A 166 -2.77 -4.00 -3.03
CA CYS A 166 -3.08 -4.03 -1.59
C CYS A 166 -4.46 -3.46 -1.14
N ILE A 167 -5.44 -3.36 -2.03
CA ILE A 167 -6.75 -2.76 -1.77
C ILE A 167 -7.96 -3.68 -1.93
N ASP A 168 -7.97 -4.62 -2.87
CA ASP A 168 -9.21 -5.31 -3.21
C ASP A 168 -9.61 -6.38 -2.20
N MET A 169 -9.00 -7.55 -2.29
CA MET A 169 -9.31 -8.67 -1.41
C MET A 169 -8.82 -8.41 0.02
N THR A 170 -7.76 -7.62 0.17
CA THR A 170 -7.24 -7.19 1.48
C THR A 170 -8.32 -6.45 2.28
N ASN A 171 -9.11 -5.56 1.65
CA ASN A 171 -10.16 -4.83 2.34
C ASN A 171 -11.32 -5.75 2.76
N VAL A 172 -11.68 -6.72 1.92
CA VAL A 172 -12.71 -7.71 2.23
C VAL A 172 -12.29 -8.55 3.43
N VAL A 173 -11.06 -9.08 3.43
CA VAL A 173 -10.55 -9.89 4.54
C VAL A 173 -10.46 -9.07 5.83
N GLN A 174 -9.91 -7.86 5.77
CA GLN A 174 -9.80 -6.99 6.96
C GLN A 174 -11.17 -6.62 7.54
N TYR A 175 -12.18 -6.39 6.69
CA TYR A 175 -13.56 -6.20 7.13
C TYR A 175 -14.10 -7.44 7.85
N LYS A 176 -13.90 -8.65 7.28
CA LYS A 176 -14.38 -9.90 7.90
C LYS A 176 -13.75 -10.16 9.27
N VAL A 177 -12.45 -9.88 9.40
CA VAL A 177 -11.75 -9.94 10.70
C VAL A 177 -12.32 -8.91 11.67
N ALA A 178 -12.46 -7.66 11.24
CA ALA A 178 -13.00 -6.58 12.08
C ALA A 178 -14.45 -6.86 12.53
N GLU A 179 -15.27 -7.46 11.67
CA GLU A 179 -16.64 -7.86 11.98
C GLU A 179 -16.70 -8.90 13.12
N GLN A 180 -15.80 -9.89 13.12
CA GLN A 180 -15.72 -10.89 14.19
C GLN A 180 -15.25 -10.26 15.50
N ILE A 181 -14.19 -9.45 15.46
CA ILE A 181 -13.61 -8.82 16.65
C ILE A 181 -14.59 -7.81 17.26
N LEU A 182 -15.32 -7.06 16.43
CA LEU A 182 -16.38 -6.17 16.90
C LEU A 182 -17.48 -6.97 17.61
N GLY A 183 -17.84 -8.15 17.09
CA GLY A 183 -18.76 -9.06 17.78
C GLY A 183 -18.25 -9.51 19.15
N GLU A 184 -16.97 -9.85 19.25
CA GLU A 184 -16.33 -10.23 20.53
C GLU A 184 -16.28 -9.05 21.52
N MET A 185 -16.00 -7.84 21.05
CA MET A 185 -16.05 -6.61 21.85
C MET A 185 -17.46 -6.31 22.38
N LEU A 186 -18.49 -6.42 21.52
CA LEU A 186 -19.88 -6.20 21.92
C LEU A 186 -20.35 -7.23 22.95
N LYS A 187 -19.92 -8.50 22.79
CA LYS A 187 -20.18 -9.56 23.75
C LYS A 187 -19.50 -9.27 25.10
N ARG A 188 -18.26 -8.77 25.09
CA ARG A 188 -17.51 -8.40 26.30
C ARG A 188 -18.17 -7.25 27.09
N CYS A 189 -18.81 -6.32 26.40
CA CYS A 189 -19.58 -5.23 27.00
C CYS A 189 -21.01 -5.62 27.42
N GLU A 190 -21.42 -6.88 27.23
CA GLU A 190 -22.79 -7.34 27.53
C GLU A 190 -23.90 -6.58 26.77
N ILE A 191 -23.55 -5.87 25.69
CA ILE A 191 -24.51 -5.10 24.89
C ILE A 191 -25.33 -6.03 24.00
N SER A 192 -24.68 -6.99 23.36
CA SER A 192 -25.35 -7.94 22.47
C SER A 192 -24.45 -9.13 22.11
N GLU A 193 -25.02 -10.34 22.08
CA GLU A 193 -24.32 -11.52 21.55
C GLU A 193 -24.19 -11.52 20.02
N LYS A 194 -25.12 -10.85 19.32
CA LYS A 194 -25.13 -10.75 17.86
C LYS A 194 -25.50 -9.33 17.43
N MET A 195 -24.60 -8.68 16.70
CA MET A 195 -24.85 -7.32 16.19
C MET A 195 -26.14 -7.29 15.35
N PRO A 196 -27.12 -6.41 15.68
CA PRO A 196 -28.36 -6.35 14.92
C PRO A 196 -28.12 -5.90 13.48
N ASN A 197 -29.01 -6.32 12.57
CA ASN A 197 -28.81 -6.16 11.13
C ASN A 197 -28.62 -4.71 10.69
N LEU A 198 -29.30 -3.76 11.34
CA LEU A 198 -29.19 -2.33 11.03
C LEU A 198 -27.78 -1.78 11.30
N GLN A 199 -27.21 -2.07 12.48
CA GLN A 199 -25.86 -1.68 12.86
C GLN A 199 -24.83 -2.39 11.97
N LYS A 200 -25.06 -3.66 11.65
CA LYS A 200 -24.22 -4.42 10.71
C LYS A 200 -24.14 -3.74 9.34
N ASN A 201 -25.26 -3.25 8.81
CA ASN A 201 -25.27 -2.51 7.55
C ASN A 201 -24.52 -1.17 7.63
N LYS A 202 -24.58 -0.46 8.77
CA LYS A 202 -23.78 0.76 8.98
C LYS A 202 -22.28 0.44 8.98
N VAL A 203 -21.85 -0.60 9.68
CA VAL A 203 -20.44 -1.05 9.70
C VAL A 203 -19.97 -1.43 8.30
N LYS A 204 -20.77 -2.20 7.57
CA LYS A 204 -20.49 -2.52 6.16
C LYS A 204 -20.29 -1.28 5.31
N ASN A 205 -21.18 -0.28 5.45
CA ASN A 205 -21.12 0.95 4.67
C ASN A 205 -19.83 1.74 4.95
N LEU A 206 -19.42 1.80 6.24
CA LEU A 206 -18.15 2.42 6.63
C LEU A 206 -16.95 1.72 5.99
N TRP A 207 -16.93 0.38 5.97
CA TRP A 207 -15.86 -0.39 5.35
C TRP A 207 -15.80 -0.26 3.82
N VAL A 208 -16.96 -0.13 3.17
CA VAL A 208 -17.05 0.18 1.74
C VAL A 208 -16.48 1.57 1.45
N GLN A 209 -16.87 2.58 2.22
CA GLN A 209 -16.36 3.95 2.07
C GLN A 209 -14.85 4.03 2.31
N ASN A 210 -14.36 3.35 3.35
CA ASN A 210 -12.93 3.22 3.62
C ASN A 210 -12.19 2.58 2.44
N GLY A 211 -12.71 1.48 1.91
CA GLY A 211 -12.14 0.80 0.74
C GLY A 211 -12.11 1.70 -0.49
N ARG A 212 -13.19 2.46 -0.78
CA ARG A 212 -13.25 3.40 -1.90
C ARG A 212 -12.26 4.57 -1.75
N ALA A 213 -12.12 5.12 -0.54
CA ALA A 213 -11.17 6.19 -0.27
C ALA A 213 -9.71 5.71 -0.49
N LEU A 214 -9.38 4.52 0.01
CA LEU A 214 -8.08 3.89 -0.20
C LEU A 214 -7.84 3.55 -1.68
N ALA A 215 -8.85 3.04 -2.39
CA ALA A 215 -8.76 2.75 -3.82
C ALA A 215 -8.53 4.02 -4.66
N GLN A 216 -9.14 5.14 -4.29
CA GLN A 216 -8.90 6.42 -4.93
C GLN A 216 -7.43 6.86 -4.77
N MET A 217 -6.83 6.67 -3.59
CA MET A 217 -5.44 7.05 -3.35
C MET A 217 -4.45 6.13 -4.10
N HIS A 218 -4.70 4.82 -4.08
CA HIS A 218 -3.77 3.85 -4.69
C HIS A 218 -3.93 3.74 -6.21
N THR A 219 -5.17 3.68 -6.70
CA THR A 219 -5.45 3.37 -8.12
C THR A 219 -5.95 4.59 -8.89
N GLY A 220 -6.41 5.63 -8.20
CA GLY A 220 -7.08 6.78 -8.81
C GLY A 220 -8.55 6.54 -9.16
N VAL A 221 -9.06 5.32 -8.91
CA VAL A 221 -10.46 4.93 -9.14
C VAL A 221 -11.14 4.73 -7.79
N PRO A 222 -12.26 5.42 -7.49
CA PRO A 222 -12.90 5.36 -6.17
C PRO A 222 -13.80 4.13 -6.03
N ARG A 223 -13.32 2.96 -6.46
CA ARG A 223 -14.08 1.71 -6.50
C ARG A 223 -13.19 0.51 -6.17
N VAL A 224 -13.74 -0.40 -5.36
CA VAL A 224 -13.10 -1.66 -4.97
C VAL A 224 -13.65 -2.79 -5.85
N LEU A 225 -12.79 -3.69 -6.30
CA LEU A 225 -13.17 -4.74 -7.26
C LEU A 225 -14.17 -5.76 -6.67
N TYR A 226 -14.07 -6.01 -5.36
CA TYR A 226 -14.85 -7.01 -4.61
C TYR A 226 -15.76 -6.41 -3.54
N GLU A 227 -16.19 -5.17 -3.78
CA GLU A 227 -17.08 -4.43 -2.87
C GLU A 227 -18.38 -5.21 -2.57
N GLU A 228 -18.85 -5.98 -3.55
CA GLU A 228 -20.04 -6.83 -3.47
C GLU A 228 -20.00 -7.85 -2.32
N LYS A 229 -18.80 -8.26 -1.91
CA LYS A 229 -18.60 -9.20 -0.81
C LYS A 229 -18.90 -8.58 0.56
N ILE A 230 -18.98 -7.25 0.63
CA ILE A 230 -19.33 -6.49 1.83
C ILE A 230 -20.79 -6.03 1.74
N ILE A 231 -21.14 -5.32 0.65
CA ILE A 231 -22.48 -4.81 0.38
C ILE A 231 -22.87 -5.11 -1.07
N PRO A 232 -24.03 -5.76 -1.31
CA PRO A 232 -24.55 -5.92 -2.66
C PRO A 232 -24.91 -4.56 -3.26
N ASN A 233 -24.43 -4.28 -4.48
CA ASN A 233 -24.64 -3.00 -5.16
C ASN A 233 -25.84 -3.08 -6.13
N TRP A 234 -26.63 -2.00 -6.24
CA TRP A 234 -27.77 -1.94 -7.18
C TRP A 234 -27.34 -2.08 -8.65
N ILE A 235 -26.16 -1.55 -9.01
CA ILE A 235 -25.59 -1.67 -10.38
C ILE A 235 -25.26 -3.13 -10.67
N GLU A 236 -24.76 -3.86 -9.69
CA GLU A 236 -24.48 -5.28 -9.82
C GLU A 236 -25.76 -6.11 -9.91
N PHE A 237 -26.81 -5.73 -9.17
CA PHE A 237 -28.13 -6.38 -9.30
C PHE A 237 -28.69 -6.25 -10.72
N LEU A 238 -28.54 -5.08 -11.37
CA LEU A 238 -29.08 -4.84 -12.71
C LEU A 238 -28.19 -5.36 -13.85
N PHE A 239 -26.87 -5.25 -13.71
CA PHE A 239 -25.92 -5.50 -14.81
C PHE A 239 -24.96 -6.68 -14.52
N GLY A 240 -25.05 -7.30 -13.35
CA GLY A 240 -24.19 -8.40 -12.93
C GLY A 240 -22.79 -7.97 -12.46
N SER A 241 -22.16 -8.81 -11.63
CA SER A 241 -20.83 -8.56 -11.05
C SER A 241 -19.73 -8.48 -12.10
N TYR A 242 -19.91 -9.14 -13.24
CA TYR A 242 -18.94 -9.17 -14.34
C TYR A 242 -18.77 -7.79 -14.99
N ILE A 243 -19.88 -7.09 -15.26
CA ILE A 243 -19.86 -5.76 -15.86
C ILE A 243 -19.24 -4.75 -14.89
N TRP A 244 -19.61 -4.83 -13.61
CA TRP A 244 -18.99 -4.00 -12.58
C TRP A 244 -17.47 -4.17 -12.53
N ARG A 245 -16.99 -5.42 -12.46
CA ARG A 245 -15.55 -5.73 -12.41
C ARG A 245 -14.83 -5.25 -13.67
N PHE A 246 -15.47 -5.35 -14.83
CA PHE A 246 -14.92 -4.84 -16.09
C PHE A 246 -14.75 -3.32 -16.06
N ILE A 247 -15.75 -2.57 -15.61
CA ILE A 247 -15.70 -1.11 -15.48
C ILE A 247 -14.55 -0.68 -14.56
N VAL A 248 -14.42 -1.31 -13.39
CA VAL A 248 -13.33 -1.02 -12.45
C VAL A 248 -11.96 -1.31 -13.08
N ARG A 249 -11.80 -2.46 -13.75
CA ARG A 249 -10.54 -2.82 -14.42
C ARG A 249 -10.19 -1.85 -15.54
N LEU A 250 -11.16 -1.41 -16.34
CA LEU A 250 -10.93 -0.40 -17.38
C LEU A 250 -10.50 0.94 -16.78
N GLY A 251 -11.17 1.39 -15.73
CA GLY A 251 -10.79 2.62 -15.04
C GLY A 251 -9.36 2.56 -14.49
N ARG A 252 -8.95 1.40 -13.95
CA ARG A 252 -7.59 1.18 -13.45
C ARG A 252 -6.56 1.05 -14.57
N LEU A 253 -6.91 0.41 -15.68
CA LEU A 253 -6.08 0.36 -16.88
C LEU A 253 -5.83 1.78 -17.41
N TYR A 254 -6.88 2.59 -17.50
CA TYR A 254 -6.77 4.00 -17.88
C TYR A 254 -5.86 4.77 -16.92
N MET A 255 -6.14 4.71 -15.62
CA MET A 255 -5.38 5.43 -14.62
C MET A 255 -3.92 4.98 -14.53
N GLY A 256 -3.68 3.67 -14.63
CA GLY A 256 -2.35 3.06 -14.70
C GLY A 256 -1.56 3.53 -15.92
N THR A 257 -2.21 3.59 -17.08
CA THR A 257 -1.56 3.99 -18.33
C THR A 257 -1.23 5.49 -18.36
N PHE A 258 -2.16 6.35 -17.92
CA PHE A 258 -2.06 7.79 -18.16
C PHE A 258 -1.58 8.62 -16.97
N ARG A 259 -1.78 8.15 -15.72
CA ARG A 259 -1.54 8.97 -14.53
C ARG A 259 -0.53 8.38 -13.56
N ASP A 260 -0.20 7.10 -13.68
CA ASP A 260 0.68 6.42 -12.71
C ASP A 260 2.09 7.01 -12.69
N SER A 261 2.68 7.32 -13.86
CA SER A 261 4.00 7.97 -13.96
C SER A 261 4.07 9.26 -13.14
N ARG A 262 3.04 10.12 -13.21
CA ARG A 262 3.01 11.38 -12.47
C ARG A 262 2.92 11.17 -10.95
N ARG A 263 2.23 10.10 -10.52
CA ARG A 263 2.15 9.77 -9.08
C ARG A 263 3.50 9.27 -8.58
N GLN A 264 4.15 8.41 -9.36
CA GLN A 264 5.47 7.89 -9.03
C GLN A 264 6.51 9.03 -8.95
N GLU A 265 6.49 9.95 -9.92
CA GLU A 265 7.34 11.16 -9.89
C GLU A 265 7.06 12.01 -8.64
N ALA A 266 5.80 12.21 -8.26
CA ALA A 266 5.47 12.93 -7.03
C ALA A 266 6.02 12.21 -5.77
N PHE A 267 5.94 10.88 -5.71
CA PHE A 267 6.53 10.10 -4.61
C PHE A 267 8.05 10.21 -4.58
N GLU A 268 8.72 10.06 -5.72
CA GLU A 268 10.18 10.17 -5.82
C GLU A 268 10.66 11.58 -5.45
N CYS A 269 9.91 12.61 -5.83
CA CYS A 269 10.16 14.00 -5.44
C CYS A 269 10.08 14.15 -3.92
N MET A 270 9.01 13.65 -3.30
CA MET A 270 8.83 13.71 -1.84
C MET A 270 9.89 12.91 -1.09
N LEU A 271 10.34 11.78 -1.66
CA LEU A 271 11.39 10.93 -1.08
C LEU A 271 12.80 11.47 -1.36
N GLY A 272 12.95 12.59 -2.09
CA GLY A 272 14.25 13.16 -2.45
C GLY A 272 15.09 12.27 -3.38
N LYS A 273 14.45 11.34 -4.09
CA LYS A 273 15.13 10.41 -5.03
C LYS A 273 15.38 11.03 -6.40
N ILE A 274 14.71 12.13 -6.71
CA ILE A 274 14.88 12.83 -7.99
C ILE A 274 16.15 13.67 -7.95
N LYS A 275 17.23 13.15 -8.53
CA LYS A 275 18.27 13.99 -9.12
C LYS A 275 17.92 14.12 -10.60
N HIS A 276 17.23 15.20 -10.98
CA HIS A 276 17.13 15.56 -12.39
C HIS A 276 18.55 15.88 -12.88
N THR A 277 19.13 14.99 -13.67
CA THR A 277 20.47 15.23 -14.23
C THR A 277 20.30 16.18 -15.42
N SER A 278 21.28 17.05 -15.66
CA SER A 278 21.29 17.93 -16.86
C SER A 278 21.17 17.11 -18.16
N GLU A 279 21.66 15.88 -18.17
CA GLU A 279 21.50 14.92 -19.27
C GLU A 279 20.05 14.54 -19.54
N ASP A 280 19.20 14.42 -18.52
CA ASP A 280 17.78 14.11 -18.67
C ASP A 280 17.03 15.25 -19.35
N ALA A 281 17.35 16.49 -18.96
CA ALA A 281 16.77 17.69 -19.58
C ALA A 281 17.20 17.81 -21.05
N ILE A 282 18.47 17.53 -21.36
CA ILE A 282 18.99 17.51 -22.73
C ILE A 282 18.33 16.39 -23.56
N ASN A 283 18.17 15.20 -23.00
CA ASN A 283 17.52 14.07 -23.68
C ASN A 283 16.03 14.31 -23.92
N LEU A 284 15.34 14.93 -22.97
CA LEU A 284 13.95 15.36 -23.12
C LEU A 284 13.84 16.41 -24.23
N GLN A 285 14.70 17.43 -24.23
CA GLN A 285 14.71 18.48 -25.23
C GLN A 285 15.00 17.92 -26.64
N LYS A 286 15.98 17.01 -26.78
CA LYS A 286 16.28 16.32 -28.05
C LYS A 286 15.09 15.52 -28.57
N ARG A 287 14.38 14.79 -27.69
CA ARG A 287 13.19 14.02 -28.07
C ARG A 287 12.00 14.90 -28.41
N VAL A 288 11.80 16.01 -27.70
CA VAL A 288 10.77 17.00 -28.04
C VAL A 288 11.06 17.65 -29.39
N LEU A 289 12.33 17.95 -29.68
CA LEU A 289 12.74 18.45 -30.99
C LEU A 289 12.52 17.41 -32.09
N SER A 290 12.92 16.16 -31.87
CA SER A 290 12.69 15.07 -32.85
C SER A 290 11.21 14.78 -33.06
N LEU A 291 10.38 14.97 -32.02
CA LEU A 291 8.92 14.90 -32.11
C LEU A 291 8.35 16.02 -32.99
N ALA A 292 8.91 17.23 -32.88
CA ALA A 292 8.49 18.38 -33.66
C ALA A 292 8.95 18.29 -35.13
N THR A 293 10.10 17.66 -35.41
CA THR A 293 10.69 17.62 -36.75
C THR A 293 10.35 16.37 -37.56
N ASN A 294 10.12 15.22 -36.90
CA ASN A 294 10.10 13.91 -37.58
C ASN A 294 8.74 13.18 -37.56
N GLN A 295 7.68 13.80 -37.02
CA GLN A 295 6.36 13.18 -36.96
C GLN A 295 5.41 13.69 -38.04
N LYS A 296 4.65 12.76 -38.64
CA LYS A 296 3.45 13.10 -39.43
C LYS A 296 2.57 14.02 -38.57
N SER A 297 2.20 15.19 -39.08
CA SER A 297 1.46 16.25 -38.37
C SER A 297 0.27 15.73 -37.53
N GLY A 298 -0.40 14.67 -37.99
CA GLY A 298 -1.51 14.02 -37.29
C GLY A 298 -1.15 13.35 -35.95
N LEU A 299 0.05 12.77 -35.79
CA LEU A 299 0.46 12.11 -34.55
C LEU A 299 0.84 13.12 -33.47
N ALA A 300 1.58 14.16 -33.85
CA ALA A 300 1.90 15.27 -32.96
C ALA A 300 0.63 15.99 -32.50
N PHE A 301 -0.32 16.22 -33.41
CA PHE A 301 -1.64 16.76 -33.07
C PHE A 301 -2.41 15.85 -32.11
N PHE A 302 -2.47 14.54 -32.38
CA PHE A 302 -3.13 13.59 -31.47
C PHE A 302 -2.51 13.60 -30.07
N MET A 303 -1.18 13.64 -29.96
CA MET A 303 -0.48 13.71 -28.67
C MET A 303 -0.78 15.02 -27.93
N LEU A 304 -0.91 16.13 -28.65
CA LEU A 304 -1.30 17.42 -28.08
C LEU A 304 -2.74 17.39 -27.58
N VAL A 305 -3.70 16.94 -28.40
CA VAL A 305 -5.11 16.83 -28.01
C VAL A 305 -5.24 15.88 -26.81
N LYS A 306 -4.53 14.74 -26.83
CA LYS A 306 -4.46 13.81 -25.70
C LYS A 306 -3.99 14.51 -24.42
N ARG A 307 -2.96 15.35 -24.47
CA ARG A 307 -2.42 16.05 -23.30
C ARG A 307 -3.45 16.96 -22.63
N PHE A 308 -4.28 17.66 -23.41
CA PHE A 308 -5.23 18.65 -22.90
C PHE A 308 -6.62 18.09 -22.63
N PHE A 309 -7.09 17.13 -23.42
CA PHE A 309 -8.47 16.66 -23.41
C PHE A 309 -8.65 15.25 -22.80
N SER A 310 -7.56 14.56 -22.43
CA SER A 310 -7.70 13.31 -21.69
C SER A 310 -8.27 13.56 -20.28
N PRO A 311 -9.32 12.82 -19.85
CA PRO A 311 -9.93 13.03 -18.55
C PRO A 311 -8.92 12.81 -17.43
N THR A 312 -8.83 13.79 -16.55
CA THR A 312 -7.96 13.71 -15.38
C THR A 312 -8.50 12.67 -14.40
N HIS A 313 -9.78 12.71 -14.05
CA HIS A 313 -10.34 11.80 -13.05
C HIS A 313 -11.43 10.91 -13.63
N VAL A 314 -11.36 9.62 -13.32
CA VAL A 314 -12.34 8.61 -13.78
C VAL A 314 -13.36 8.30 -12.67
N ASN A 315 -13.90 9.36 -12.05
CA ASN A 315 -14.77 9.24 -10.88
C ASN A 315 -16.24 9.04 -11.28
N SER A 316 -16.63 9.53 -12.46
CA SER A 316 -17.97 9.43 -13.02
C SER A 316 -18.02 8.46 -14.19
N ILE A 317 -19.19 7.87 -14.46
CA ILE A 317 -19.42 6.96 -15.59
C ILE A 317 -19.11 7.66 -16.92
N SER A 318 -19.48 8.93 -17.07
CA SER A 318 -19.15 9.76 -18.23
C SER A 318 -17.63 9.88 -18.45
N ASN A 319 -16.87 10.18 -17.40
CA ASN A 319 -15.41 10.27 -17.49
C ASN A 319 -14.76 8.90 -17.76
N LEU A 320 -15.40 7.81 -17.32
CA LEU A 320 -14.96 6.44 -17.61
C LEU A 320 -15.20 6.07 -19.07
N LEU A 321 -16.36 6.42 -19.62
CA LEU A 321 -16.65 6.27 -21.04
C LEU A 321 -15.69 7.13 -21.88
N LEU A 322 -15.44 8.38 -21.48
CA LEU A 322 -14.47 9.24 -22.13
C LEU A 322 -13.05 8.66 -22.05
N GLY A 323 -12.67 8.10 -20.89
CA GLY A 323 -11.39 7.40 -20.72
C GLY A 323 -11.26 6.16 -21.62
N ALA A 324 -12.35 5.39 -21.78
CA ALA A 324 -12.41 4.26 -22.69
C ALA A 324 -12.26 4.69 -24.16
N VAL A 325 -12.92 5.77 -24.57
CA VAL A 325 -12.75 6.37 -25.91
C VAL A 325 -11.30 6.76 -26.15
N TRP A 326 -10.62 7.34 -25.15
CA TRP A 326 -9.19 7.67 -25.25
C TRP A 326 -8.29 6.45 -25.36
N LEU A 327 -8.58 5.36 -24.64
CA LEU A 327 -7.85 4.09 -24.79
C LEU A 327 -8.03 3.50 -26.19
N LEU A 328 -9.25 3.49 -26.71
CA LEU A 328 -9.55 3.00 -28.06
C LEU A 328 -8.92 3.88 -29.14
N GLY A 329 -9.02 5.20 -29.00
CA GLY A 329 -8.41 6.16 -29.92
C GLY A 329 -6.89 6.00 -29.96
N GLN A 330 -6.24 5.78 -28.80
CA GLN A 330 -4.81 5.48 -28.76
C GLN A 330 -4.46 4.16 -29.46
N ALA A 331 -5.23 3.09 -29.21
CA ALA A 331 -5.01 1.81 -29.88
C ALA A 331 -5.18 1.93 -31.40
N PHE A 332 -6.17 2.71 -31.86
CA PHE A 332 -6.43 2.97 -33.27
C PHE A 332 -5.30 3.77 -33.93
N VAL A 333 -4.89 4.90 -33.33
CA VAL A 333 -3.78 5.72 -33.83
C VAL A 333 -2.49 4.91 -33.90
N ARG A 334 -2.20 4.10 -32.87
CA ARG A 334 -1.04 3.20 -32.88
C ARG A 334 -1.09 2.21 -34.04
N LYS A 335 -2.24 1.59 -34.31
CA LYS A 335 -2.41 0.64 -35.42
C LYS A 335 -2.16 1.30 -36.78
N ILE A 336 -2.54 2.56 -36.96
CA ILE A 336 -2.34 3.33 -38.19
C ILE A 336 -0.88 3.76 -38.37
N VAL A 337 -0.24 4.17 -37.28
CA VAL A 337 1.10 4.78 -37.30
C VAL A 337 2.22 3.73 -37.31
N GLY A 338 1.96 2.52 -36.80
CA GLY A 338 2.97 1.48 -36.64
C GLY A 338 3.75 1.61 -35.33
N GLU A 339 4.34 0.50 -34.86
CA GLU A 339 4.99 0.44 -33.54
C GLU A 339 6.26 1.28 -33.44
N GLU A 340 7.01 1.40 -34.54
CA GLU A 340 8.27 2.12 -34.61
C GLU A 340 8.07 3.64 -34.49
N ALA A 341 7.06 4.18 -35.17
CA ALA A 341 6.70 5.60 -35.06
C ALA A 341 5.97 5.91 -33.73
N TRP A 342 5.30 4.93 -33.12
CA TRP A 342 4.67 5.08 -31.81
C TRP A 342 5.71 5.09 -30.66
N SER A 343 6.67 4.18 -30.67
CA SER A 343 7.72 4.07 -29.63
C SER A 343 8.67 5.28 -29.64
N THR A 344 8.86 5.90 -30.79
CA THR A 344 9.61 7.16 -30.92
C THR A 344 8.80 8.39 -30.53
N SER A 345 7.44 8.32 -30.52
CA SER A 345 6.59 9.42 -30.05
C SER A 345 6.39 9.46 -28.55
N THR A 346 6.51 8.32 -27.88
CA THR A 346 6.28 8.26 -26.45
C THR A 346 7.41 9.01 -25.76
N LEU A 347 7.08 10.18 -25.22
CA LEU A 347 7.96 10.87 -24.28
C LEU A 347 8.36 9.86 -23.20
N PRO A 348 9.67 9.76 -22.86
CA PRO A 348 10.10 8.86 -21.81
C PRO A 348 9.27 9.15 -20.57
N ARG A 349 8.72 8.10 -19.95
CA ARG A 349 8.15 8.21 -18.61
C ARG A 349 9.30 8.62 -17.71
N ILE A 350 9.36 9.91 -17.39
CA ILE A 350 10.54 10.54 -16.76
C ILE A 350 10.83 9.85 -15.42
N GLY A 351 9.82 9.31 -14.74
CA GLY A 351 9.99 8.52 -13.51
C GLY A 351 10.35 7.03 -13.69
N SER A 352 9.97 6.35 -14.79
CA SER A 352 10.03 4.87 -14.84
C SER A 352 11.28 4.28 -15.48
N LYS A 353 12.17 5.10 -16.04
CA LYS A 353 13.47 4.69 -16.62
C LYS A 353 14.66 5.35 -15.93
N LEU A 354 14.46 5.90 -14.72
CA LEU A 354 15.57 6.29 -13.86
C LEU A 354 16.19 5.01 -13.31
N ASP A 355 17.34 4.66 -13.88
CA ASP A 355 18.20 3.62 -13.34
C ASP A 355 18.73 4.12 -12.00
N THR A 356 18.04 3.77 -10.91
CA THR A 356 18.47 4.08 -9.54
C THR A 356 19.62 3.16 -9.08
N THR A 357 20.32 2.53 -10.02
CA THR A 357 21.48 1.65 -9.81
C THR A 357 22.68 2.37 -9.21
N ILE A 358 22.62 3.70 -9.07
CA ILE A 358 23.42 4.43 -8.06
C ILE A 358 22.79 4.16 -6.67
N ILE A 359 22.76 2.88 -6.31
CA ILE A 359 22.75 2.45 -4.92
C ILE A 359 24.03 3.05 -4.36
N MET A 360 23.92 4.01 -3.45
CA MET A 360 25.09 4.45 -2.68
C MET A 360 25.70 3.18 -2.08
N GLU A 361 26.94 2.87 -2.45
CA GLU A 361 27.73 1.87 -1.73
C GLU A 361 27.63 2.24 -0.25
N PRO A 362 27.15 1.33 0.62
CA PRO A 362 27.01 1.64 2.03
C PRO A 362 28.41 1.87 2.57
N THR A 363 28.76 3.15 2.75
CA THR A 363 29.94 3.54 3.49
C THR A 363 29.67 3.11 4.93
N GLU A 364 30.39 2.06 5.33
CA GLU A 364 30.39 1.40 6.63
C GLU A 364 29.18 0.50 6.96
N THR A 365 29.51 -0.75 7.31
CA THR A 365 28.64 -1.80 7.84
C THR A 365 28.06 -1.41 9.19
N ARG A 366 27.05 -0.53 9.17
CA ARG A 366 26.29 -0.16 10.37
C ARG A 366 25.42 -1.33 10.82
N LYS A 367 25.52 -1.72 12.10
CA LYS A 367 24.62 -2.69 12.73
C LYS A 367 23.17 -2.33 12.38
N VAL A 368 22.44 -3.31 11.86
CA VAL A 368 21.04 -3.15 11.41
C VAL A 368 20.16 -2.85 12.63
N SER A 369 20.00 -1.56 12.95
CA SER A 369 19.08 -1.08 13.97
C SER A 369 17.72 -0.77 13.35
N GLY A 370 16.64 -1.03 14.08
CA GLY A 370 15.27 -0.79 13.61
C GLY A 370 15.02 0.68 13.26
N LEU A 371 14.04 0.96 12.40
CA LEU A 371 13.72 2.32 11.95
C LEU A 371 13.40 3.25 13.15
N ASN A 372 12.84 2.71 14.22
CA ASN A 372 12.61 3.46 15.46
C ASN A 372 13.89 3.75 16.22
N ALA A 373 14.79 2.78 16.33
CA ALA A 373 16.12 3.01 16.88
C ALA A 373 16.89 4.05 16.06
N GLN A 374 16.79 4.01 14.72
CA GLN A 374 17.38 5.01 13.84
C GLN A 374 16.72 6.39 13.99
N ILE A 375 15.39 6.47 14.07
CA ILE A 375 14.67 7.73 14.32
C ILE A 375 15.01 8.28 15.71
N THR A 376 15.14 7.42 16.71
CA THR A 376 15.51 7.81 18.08
C THR A 376 16.95 8.29 18.13
N GLU A 377 17.88 7.61 17.43
CA GLU A 377 19.27 8.02 17.30
C GLU A 377 19.39 9.33 16.51
N MET A 378 18.62 9.50 15.42
CA MET A 378 18.55 10.74 14.65
C MET A 378 17.99 11.88 15.49
N ARG A 379 16.92 11.64 16.27
CA ARG A 379 16.38 12.62 17.23
C ARG A 379 17.42 12.98 18.28
N GLN A 380 18.10 12.00 18.88
CA GLN A 380 19.15 12.23 19.86
C GLN A 380 20.33 13.01 19.27
N LYS A 381 20.78 12.68 18.04
CA LYS A 381 21.84 13.40 17.33
C LYS A 381 21.45 14.82 16.95
N ALA A 382 20.21 15.04 16.50
CA ALA A 382 19.70 16.37 16.18
C ALA A 382 19.48 17.23 17.44
N MET A 383 19.15 16.61 18.57
CA MET A 383 18.89 17.30 19.83
C MET A 383 20.17 17.59 20.62
N LYS A 384 21.26 16.82 20.40
CA LYS A 384 22.57 17.02 21.04
C LYS A 384 23.17 18.43 20.85
N PRO A 385 23.26 19.00 19.63
CA PRO A 385 23.78 20.37 19.45
C PRO A 385 22.84 21.45 20.02
N LEU A 386 21.54 21.17 20.11
CA LEU A 386 20.56 22.08 20.73
C LEU A 386 20.72 22.10 22.26
N LEU A 387 20.97 20.94 22.88
CA LEU A 387 21.25 20.81 24.31
C LEU A 387 22.63 21.40 24.68
N GLU A 388 23.65 21.23 23.82
CA GLU A 388 24.96 21.87 24.00
C GLU A 388 24.87 23.40 23.85
N LYS A 389 24.03 23.91 22.93
CA LYS A 389 23.70 25.35 22.85
C LYS A 389 22.91 25.85 24.07
N ALA A 390 21.99 25.06 24.60
CA ALA A 390 21.25 25.43 25.81
C ALA A 390 22.17 25.48 27.05
N GLY A 391 23.07 24.50 27.22
CA GLY A 391 24.03 24.46 28.32
C GLY A 391 25.10 25.56 28.26
N THR A 392 25.55 25.94 27.06
CA THR A 392 26.46 27.09 26.87
C THR A 392 25.75 28.43 27.11
N THR A 393 24.44 28.50 26.81
CA THR A 393 23.61 29.68 27.15
C THR A 393 23.40 29.80 28.66
N GLU A 394 23.16 28.70 29.38
CA GLU A 394 23.09 28.70 30.85
C GLU A 394 24.42 29.06 31.53
N GLN A 395 25.57 28.61 31.01
CA GLN A 395 26.88 29.00 31.52
C GLN A 395 27.19 30.48 31.27
N ASN A 396 26.82 31.02 30.10
CA ASN A 396 26.95 32.46 29.80
C ASN A 396 25.98 33.34 30.60
N ILE A 397 24.80 32.83 30.98
CA ILE A 397 23.87 33.55 31.87
C ILE A 397 24.38 33.53 33.33
N ARG A 398 25.00 32.43 33.77
CA ARG A 398 25.60 32.33 35.12
C ARG A 398 26.86 33.18 35.29
N SER A 399 27.65 33.40 34.24
CA SER A 399 28.83 34.28 34.32
C SER A 399 28.48 35.77 34.31
N ASN A 400 27.28 36.16 33.86
CA ASN A 400 26.89 37.56 33.65
C ASN A 400 25.70 38.05 34.50
N SER A 401 25.19 37.29 35.46
CA SER A 401 24.07 37.73 36.31
C SER A 401 24.31 37.52 37.82
N GLY A 402 24.82 38.58 38.46
CA GLY A 402 24.79 38.76 39.92
C GLY A 402 23.40 39.06 40.49
N ARG A 403 22.30 38.53 39.91
CA ARG A 403 20.95 38.66 40.47
C ARG A 403 20.18 37.35 40.34
N ARG A 404 19.96 36.71 41.50
CA ARG A 404 19.00 35.61 41.69
C ARG A 404 17.60 36.10 41.31
N LEU A 405 16.97 35.43 40.36
CA LEU A 405 15.52 35.41 40.22
C LEU A 405 15.06 33.97 40.45
N THR A 406 14.49 33.74 41.63
CA THR A 406 13.60 32.62 41.94
C THR A 406 12.24 32.91 41.33
N ILE A 407 11.70 31.97 40.56
CA ILE A 407 10.26 31.92 40.26
C ILE A 407 9.79 30.50 40.57
N SER A 408 8.77 30.47 41.43
CA SER A 408 7.96 29.36 41.93
C SER A 408 7.15 28.64 40.86
#